data_AF-B4D3H0-F1
#
_entry.id   AF-B4D3H0-F1
#
_cell.length_a   1.000
_cell.length_b   1.000
_cell.length_c   1.000
_cell.angle_alpha   90.00
_cell.angle_beta   90.00
_cell.angle_gamma   90.00
#
_symmetry.space_group_name_H-M   'P 1'
#
loop_
_entity.id
_entity.type
_entity.pdbx_description
1 polymer ?
#
loop_
_entity_poly.entity_id
_entity_poly.type
_entity_poly.pdbx_seq_one_letter_code
_entity_poly.pdbx_strand_id
1 'polypeptide(L)'
;MSAALLLSPIFAVLSTPPPTAGISPAAAPDVTPSPVQIHDIAPPIDVFPYPPWMVATAIAVAVILLGLVIWFIVSLIRRRPPPPPPSASEIALRELEKLRTKVGEIEPYAFSVVVSDVLRTFIANAKFSLPATRQTSPEFLAAISGSKLFNESDRSLLGHFLEKCDMIKFARMDATSADNSELVESALAFVQGGQA
;
A
#
# COMPACT_ATOMS: atom_id res chain seq x y z
N MET A 1 -32.78 -61.27 19.19
CA MET A 1 -33.30 -62.65 19.01
C MET A 1 -34.53 -62.79 19.88
N SER A 2 -35.72 -62.79 19.27
CA SER A 2 -36.92 -63.48 19.78
C SER A 2 -38.09 -63.13 18.88
N ALA A 3 -38.54 -64.15 18.17
CA ALA A 3 -39.72 -64.14 17.34
C ALA A 3 -40.95 -64.50 18.17
N ALA A 4 -42.11 -64.22 17.58
CA ALA A 4 -43.36 -64.94 17.67
C ALA A 4 -44.53 -64.27 18.40
N LEU A 5 -45.68 -64.45 17.73
CA LEU A 5 -47.06 -64.43 18.19
C LEU A 5 -47.75 -63.06 18.28
N LEU A 6 -48.53 -62.75 17.24
CA LEU A 6 -49.97 -62.50 17.43
C LEU A 6 -50.78 -63.08 16.25
N LEU A 7 -51.59 -64.08 16.59
CA LEU A 7 -52.70 -64.65 15.83
C LEU A 7 -53.80 -63.61 15.60
N SER A 8 -54.48 -63.67 14.45
CA SER A 8 -55.95 -63.51 14.35
C SER A 8 -56.47 -63.88 12.94
N PRO A 9 -57.76 -64.22 12.79
CA PRO A 9 -58.15 -65.40 12.04
C PRO A 9 -58.75 -65.15 10.64
N ILE A 10 -58.63 -66.23 9.89
CA ILE A 10 -59.35 -66.68 8.70
C ILE A 10 -60.83 -66.24 8.70
N PHE A 11 -61.24 -65.52 7.65
CA PHE A 11 -62.63 -65.49 7.21
C PHE A 11 -62.70 -66.10 5.81
N ALA A 12 -63.25 -67.30 5.75
CA ALA A 12 -63.56 -68.03 4.55
C ALA A 12 -64.70 -67.30 3.82
N VAL A 13 -64.41 -66.76 2.62
CA VAL A 13 -65.45 -66.33 1.69
C VAL A 13 -65.58 -67.41 0.62
N LEU A 14 -66.83 -67.83 0.49
CA LEU A 14 -67.37 -68.99 -0.17
C LEU A 14 -67.00 -69.04 -1.66
N SER A 15 -66.44 -70.18 -2.07
CA SER A 15 -66.23 -70.57 -3.46
C SER A 15 -67.57 -70.85 -4.12
N THR A 16 -67.87 -70.15 -5.22
CA THR A 16 -68.85 -70.60 -6.23
C THR A 16 -68.10 -70.88 -7.53
N PRO A 17 -68.29 -72.06 -8.16
CA PRO A 17 -67.60 -72.39 -9.39
C PRO A 17 -68.17 -71.59 -10.58
N PRO A 18 -67.34 -71.10 -11.51
CA PRO A 18 -67.83 -70.52 -12.75
C PRO A 18 -68.42 -71.62 -13.65
N PRO A 19 -69.55 -71.39 -14.35
CA PRO A 19 -70.06 -72.34 -15.32
C PRO A 19 -69.10 -72.47 -16.51
N THR A 20 -68.84 -73.74 -16.85
CA THR A 20 -67.95 -74.26 -17.89
C THR A 20 -68.21 -73.67 -19.28
N ALA A 21 -67.09 -73.43 -19.96
CA ALA A 21 -66.93 -72.96 -21.33
C ALA A 21 -67.83 -73.64 -22.38
N GLY A 22 -68.56 -72.83 -23.14
CA GLY A 22 -68.94 -73.15 -24.51
C GLY A 22 -67.83 -72.68 -25.45
N ILE A 23 -67.08 -73.62 -26.02
CA ILE A 23 -66.09 -73.36 -27.07
C ILE A 23 -66.87 -73.19 -28.38
N SER A 24 -66.93 -71.96 -28.89
CA SER A 24 -67.39 -71.65 -30.24
C SER A 24 -66.19 -71.13 -31.04
N PRO A 25 -65.77 -71.78 -32.15
CA PRO A 25 -64.67 -71.29 -32.97
C PRO A 25 -65.21 -70.17 -33.88
N ALA A 26 -65.35 -68.96 -33.32
CA ALA A 26 -65.63 -67.77 -34.11
C ALA A 26 -64.33 -67.24 -34.72
N ALA A 27 -64.36 -67.04 -36.03
CA ALA A 27 -63.26 -66.64 -36.90
C ALA A 27 -62.40 -65.49 -36.33
N ALA A 28 -61.08 -65.62 -36.52
CA ALA A 28 -60.09 -64.60 -36.17
C ALA A 28 -60.43 -63.26 -36.87
N PRO A 29 -60.50 -62.12 -36.15
CA PRO A 29 -60.47 -60.82 -36.80
C PRO A 29 -59.06 -60.57 -37.33
N ASP A 30 -58.99 -60.26 -38.62
CA ASP A 30 -57.78 -59.86 -39.33
C ASP A 30 -57.30 -58.53 -38.74
N VAL A 31 -56.35 -58.56 -37.81
CA VAL A 31 -55.76 -57.36 -37.22
C VAL A 31 -54.74 -56.82 -38.23
N THR A 32 -55.18 -55.92 -39.10
CA THR A 32 -54.26 -55.04 -39.83
C THR A 32 -53.80 -53.95 -38.86
N PRO A 33 -52.52 -53.93 -38.42
CA PRO A 33 -52.06 -52.86 -37.54
C PRO A 33 -52.08 -51.53 -38.30
N SER A 34 -52.81 -50.54 -37.77
CA SER A 34 -52.71 -49.16 -38.22
C SER A 34 -51.26 -48.69 -38.11
N PRO A 35 -50.70 -47.95 -39.08
CA PRO A 35 -49.28 -47.58 -39.03
C PRO A 35 -49.01 -46.71 -37.81
N VAL A 36 -48.07 -47.15 -36.97
CA VAL A 36 -47.59 -46.40 -35.81
C VAL A 36 -46.99 -45.09 -36.30
N GLN A 37 -47.53 -43.97 -35.83
CA GLN A 37 -47.05 -42.63 -36.19
C GLN A 37 -45.77 -42.33 -35.41
N ILE A 38 -44.62 -42.65 -36.02
CA ILE A 38 -43.29 -42.37 -35.46
C ILE A 38 -43.05 -40.86 -35.54
N HIS A 39 -42.87 -40.24 -34.38
CA HIS A 39 -42.55 -38.81 -34.28
C HIS A 39 -41.04 -38.61 -34.50
N ASP A 40 -40.69 -37.55 -35.22
CA ASP A 40 -39.31 -37.23 -35.57
C ASP A 40 -38.46 -36.92 -34.33
N ILE A 41 -37.18 -37.28 -34.37
CA ILE A 41 -36.25 -37.18 -33.24
C ILE A 41 -35.79 -35.72 -33.13
N ALA A 42 -35.94 -35.13 -31.95
CA ALA A 42 -35.49 -33.76 -31.71
C ALA A 42 -33.98 -33.61 -31.98
N PRO A 43 -33.54 -32.48 -32.57
CA PRO A 43 -32.14 -32.25 -32.88
C PRO A 43 -31.28 -32.24 -31.59
N PRO A 44 -30.01 -32.68 -31.65
CA PRO A 44 -29.10 -32.63 -30.52
C PRO A 44 -28.98 -31.20 -29.97
N ILE A 45 -29.22 -31.05 -28.66
CA ILE A 45 -28.96 -29.79 -27.96
C ILE A 45 -27.51 -29.78 -27.48
N ASP A 46 -26.78 -28.72 -27.81
CA ASP A 46 -25.45 -28.49 -27.26
C ASP A 46 -25.56 -28.13 -25.78
N VAL A 47 -25.41 -29.13 -24.92
CA VAL A 47 -25.31 -28.91 -23.48
C VAL A 47 -23.88 -28.53 -23.13
N PHE A 48 -23.74 -27.44 -22.37
CA PHE A 48 -22.43 -27.05 -21.86
C PHE A 48 -21.85 -28.21 -21.03
N PRO A 49 -20.64 -28.70 -21.34
CA PRO A 49 -20.13 -29.96 -20.82
C PRO A 49 -19.82 -29.93 -19.31
N TYR A 50 -19.77 -28.73 -18.71
CA TYR A 50 -19.51 -28.56 -17.29
C TYR A 50 -20.80 -28.16 -16.57
N PRO A 51 -21.17 -28.89 -15.50
CA PRO A 51 -22.33 -28.51 -14.72
C PRO A 51 -22.09 -27.14 -14.04
N PRO A 52 -23.12 -26.28 -13.91
CA PRO A 52 -22.95 -24.91 -13.41
C PRO A 52 -22.26 -24.78 -12.05
N TRP A 53 -22.39 -25.80 -11.18
CA TRP A 53 -21.73 -25.83 -9.87
C TRP A 53 -20.20 -25.96 -9.96
N MET A 54 -19.66 -26.62 -11.00
CA MET A 54 -18.21 -26.68 -11.24
C MET A 54 -17.66 -25.33 -11.66
N VAL A 55 -18.40 -24.60 -12.50
CA VAL A 55 -18.02 -23.24 -12.90
C VAL A 55 -18.07 -22.30 -11.70
N ALA A 56 -19.12 -22.39 -10.87
CA ALA A 56 -19.25 -21.58 -9.67
C ALA A 56 -18.12 -21.85 -8.66
N THR A 57 -17.75 -23.12 -8.45
CA THR A 57 -16.64 -23.48 -7.56
C THR A 57 -15.29 -23.03 -8.09
N ALA A 58 -15.04 -23.15 -9.40
CA ALA A 58 -13.82 -22.64 -10.03
C ALA A 58 -13.68 -21.13 -9.88
N ILE A 59 -14.77 -20.37 -10.08
CA ILE A 59 -14.79 -18.92 -9.88
C ILE A 59 -14.55 -18.58 -8.41
N ALA A 60 -15.20 -19.27 -7.47
CA ALA A 60 -15.01 -19.03 -6.05
C ALA A 60 -13.55 -19.25 -5.62
N VAL A 61 -12.93 -20.34 -6.08
CA VAL A 61 -11.50 -20.62 -5.82
C VAL A 61 -10.61 -19.56 -6.44
N ALA A 62 -10.87 -19.13 -7.68
CA ALA A 62 -10.10 -18.09 -8.35
C ALA A 62 -10.17 -16.75 -7.59
N VAL A 63 -11.34 -16.37 -7.09
CA VAL A 63 -11.53 -15.14 -6.29
C VAL A 63 -10.78 -15.23 -4.96
N ILE A 64 -10.83 -16.38 -4.29
CA ILE A 64 -10.09 -16.61 -3.04
C ILE A 64 -8.58 -16.49 -3.28
N LEU A 65 -8.07 -17.14 -4.33
CA LEU A 65 -6.66 -17.09 -4.70
C LEU A 65 -6.23 -15.67 -5.03
N LEU A 66 -7.03 -14.94 -5.82
CA LEU A 66 -6.76 -13.56 -6.17
C LEU A 66 -6.74 -12.66 -4.92
N GLY A 67 -7.70 -12.81 -4.02
CA GLY A 67 -7.73 -12.10 -2.75
C GLY A 67 -6.51 -12.37 -1.88
N LEU A 68 -6.05 -13.63 -1.85
CA LEU A 68 -4.89 -14.06 -1.06
C LEU A 68 -3.58 -13.52 -1.66
N VAL A 69 -3.45 -13.50 -2.99
CA VAL A 69 -2.32 -12.88 -3.70
C VAL A 69 -2.29 -11.37 -3.47
N ILE A 70 -3.42 -10.68 -3.61
CA ILE A 70 -3.52 -9.24 -3.34
C ILE A 70 -3.15 -8.96 -1.88
N TRP A 71 -3.71 -9.72 -0.94
CA TRP A 71 -3.40 -9.57 0.48
C TRP A 71 -1.92 -9.83 0.77
N PHE A 72 -1.31 -10.84 0.17
CA PHE A 72 0.11 -11.15 0.33
C PHE A 72 1.00 -10.03 -0.19
N ILE A 73 0.72 -9.51 -1.40
CA ILE A 73 1.45 -8.38 -1.99
C ILE A 73 1.30 -7.13 -1.12
N VAL A 74 0.08 -6.78 -0.71
CA VAL A 74 -0.18 -5.62 0.15
C VAL A 74 0.48 -5.79 1.53
N SER A 75 0.44 -6.99 2.10
CA SER A 75 1.11 -7.30 3.37
C SER A 75 2.62 -7.14 3.23
N LEU A 76 3.22 -7.59 2.11
CA LEU A 76 4.65 -7.46 1.86
C LEU A 76 5.08 -5.99 1.65
N ILE A 77 4.24 -5.19 0.99
CA ILE A 77 4.48 -3.75 0.79
C ILE A 77 4.28 -2.98 2.10
N ARG A 78 3.23 -3.29 2.88
CA ARG A 78 2.98 -2.65 4.20
C ARG A 78 3.97 -3.06 5.27
N ARG A 79 4.69 -4.18 5.09
CA ARG A 79 5.80 -4.60 5.94
C ARG A 79 7.11 -3.89 5.63
N ARG A 80 7.16 -2.99 4.64
CA ARG A 80 8.31 -2.11 4.49
C ARG A 80 8.34 -1.16 5.68
N PRO A 81 9.41 -1.16 6.49
CA PRO A 81 9.55 -0.17 7.55
C PRO A 81 9.45 1.23 6.93
N PRO A 82 8.88 2.22 7.64
CA PRO A 82 8.90 3.59 7.18
C PRO A 82 10.36 3.96 6.84
N PRO A 83 10.59 4.76 5.78
CA PRO A 83 11.93 5.23 5.47
C PRO A 83 12.54 5.83 6.75
N PRO A 84 13.83 5.59 7.01
CA PRO A 84 14.48 6.17 8.18
C PRO A 84 14.18 7.68 8.21
N PRO A 85 13.94 8.27 9.40
CA PRO A 85 13.70 9.69 9.49
C PRO A 85 14.84 10.43 8.78
N PRO A 86 14.53 11.41 7.91
CA PRO A 86 15.56 12.10 7.14
C PRO A 86 16.58 12.68 8.11
N SER A 87 17.86 12.51 7.79
CA SER A 87 18.93 13.03 8.64
C SER A 87 18.77 14.56 8.78
N ALA A 88 19.17 15.13 9.93
CA ALA A 88 19.12 16.58 10.13
C ALA A 88 19.80 17.34 8.98
N SER A 89 20.86 16.75 8.42
CA SER A 89 21.59 17.23 7.26
C SER A 89 20.74 17.23 5.97
N GLU A 90 20.02 16.14 5.67
CA GLU A 90 19.11 16.10 4.51
C GLU A 90 18.01 17.15 4.58
N ILE A 91 17.48 17.39 5.78
CA ILE A 91 16.47 18.44 6.01
C ILE A 91 17.09 19.81 5.73
N ALA A 92 18.27 20.09 6.29
CA ALA A 92 18.96 21.35 6.12
C ALA A 92 19.34 21.61 4.65
N LEU A 93 19.91 20.61 3.96
CA LEU A 93 20.24 20.72 2.53
C LEU A 93 19.01 21.03 1.69
N ARG A 94 17.90 20.33 1.92
CA ARG A 94 16.66 20.57 1.18
C ARG A 94 16.13 21.98 1.40
N GLU A 95 16.17 22.50 2.62
CA GLU A 95 15.72 23.85 2.91
C GLU A 95 16.66 24.92 2.32
N LEU A 96 17.98 24.73 2.42
CA LEU A 96 18.98 25.62 1.81
C LEU A 96 18.87 25.65 0.29
N GLU A 97 18.59 24.52 -0.35
CA GLU A 97 18.47 24.43 -1.81
C GLU A 97 17.18 25.10 -2.32
N LYS A 98 16.10 25.06 -1.55
CA LYS A 98 14.91 25.91 -1.81
C LYS A 98 15.25 27.39 -1.68
N LEU A 99 16.03 27.78 -0.67
CA LEU A 99 16.42 29.18 -0.48
C LEU A 99 17.31 29.66 -1.63
N ARG A 100 18.20 28.81 -2.15
CA ARG A 100 19.03 29.08 -3.32
C ARG A 100 18.20 29.56 -4.52
N THR A 101 17.04 28.94 -4.77
CA THR A 101 16.15 29.34 -5.89
C THR A 101 15.46 30.69 -5.67
N LYS A 102 15.40 31.17 -4.43
CA LYS A 102 14.67 32.39 -4.03
C LYS A 102 15.56 33.59 -3.73
N VAL A 103 16.86 33.47 -4.02
CA VAL A 103 17.88 34.50 -3.74
C VAL A 103 17.52 35.90 -4.27
N GLY A 104 16.84 35.97 -5.42
CA GLY A 104 16.42 37.23 -6.05
C GLY A 104 15.01 37.70 -5.69
N GLU A 105 14.24 36.90 -4.96
CA GLU A 105 12.84 37.22 -4.60
C GLU A 105 12.72 37.78 -3.18
N ILE A 106 13.65 37.43 -2.30
CA ILE A 106 13.63 37.77 -0.87
C ILE A 106 14.57 38.94 -0.60
N GLU A 107 14.12 39.88 0.23
CA GLU A 107 14.98 40.96 0.72
C GLU A 107 16.24 40.39 1.40
N PRO A 108 17.44 40.94 1.14
CA PRO A 108 18.69 40.43 1.70
C PRO A 108 18.70 40.28 3.23
N TYR A 109 18.06 41.21 3.94
CA TYR A 109 17.91 41.11 5.40
C TYR A 109 17.12 39.85 5.79
N ALA A 110 15.90 39.69 5.27
CA ALA A 110 15.06 38.53 5.54
C ALA A 110 15.72 37.22 5.11
N PHE A 111 16.43 37.23 3.99
CA PHE A 111 17.17 36.08 3.48
C PHE A 111 18.25 35.61 4.47
N SER A 112 19.07 36.53 4.99
CA SER A 112 20.10 36.23 5.98
C SER A 112 19.53 35.69 7.30
N VAL A 113 18.31 36.10 7.68
CA VAL A 113 17.61 35.57 8.86
C VAL A 113 17.24 34.11 8.63
N VAL A 114 16.56 33.81 7.52
CA VAL A 114 16.07 32.46 7.23
C VAL A 114 17.21 31.46 7.06
N VAL A 115 18.28 31.82 6.35
CA VAL A 115 19.45 30.93 6.17
C VAL A 115 20.12 30.64 7.52
N SER A 116 20.26 31.66 8.35
CA SER A 116 20.85 31.54 9.68
C SER A 116 20.01 30.66 10.62
N ASP A 117 18.68 30.74 10.53
CA ASP A 117 17.77 29.90 11.31
C ASP A 117 17.82 28.43 10.86
N VAL A 118 17.89 28.17 9.55
CA VAL A 118 18.09 26.81 9.01
C VAL A 118 19.41 26.23 9.51
N LEU A 119 20.50 26.99 9.47
CA LEU A 119 21.80 26.54 9.92
C LEU A 119 21.85 26.30 11.45
N ARG A 120 21.28 27.20 12.25
CA ARG A 120 21.18 27.00 13.71
C ARG A 120 20.33 25.77 14.06
N THR A 121 19.24 25.54 13.33
CA THR A 121 18.37 24.38 13.51
C THR A 121 19.09 23.09 13.13
N PHE A 122 19.86 23.11 12.03
CA PHE A 122 20.73 21.99 11.65
C PHE A 122 21.69 21.63 12.77
N ILE A 123 22.40 22.61 13.33
CA ILE A 123 23.43 22.36 14.35
C ILE A 123 22.80 21.90 15.68
N ALA A 124 21.62 22.42 16.03
CA ALA A 124 20.89 21.99 17.23
C ALA A 124 20.37 20.54 17.12
N ASN A 125 19.90 20.13 15.93
CA ASN A 125 19.29 18.82 15.71
C ASN A 125 20.29 17.74 15.24
N ALA A 126 21.38 18.15 14.60
CA ALA A 126 22.49 17.25 14.34
C ALA A 126 23.10 16.81 15.68
N LYS A 127 23.89 15.73 15.65
CA LYS A 127 24.39 14.98 16.84
C LYS A 127 25.26 15.81 17.82
N PHE A 128 25.28 17.13 17.68
CA PHE A 128 26.08 18.08 18.42
C PHE A 128 25.44 18.50 19.74
N SER A 129 24.13 18.28 19.97
CA SER A 129 23.41 18.64 21.21
C SER A 129 23.72 20.05 21.74
N LEU A 130 24.07 20.97 20.83
CA LEU A 130 24.45 22.35 21.14
C LEU A 130 23.16 23.20 21.07
N PRO A 131 22.84 24.00 22.10
CA PRO A 131 21.69 24.90 22.08
C PRO A 131 21.98 26.14 21.22
N ALA A 132 22.23 25.93 19.93
CA ALA A 132 22.59 26.97 18.95
C ALA A 132 21.52 28.05 18.77
N THR A 133 20.25 27.74 19.09
CA THR A 133 19.12 28.66 18.97
C THR A 133 18.95 29.61 20.16
N ARG A 134 19.62 29.37 21.30
CA ARG A 134 19.54 30.22 22.50
C ARG A 134 20.82 31.01 22.79
N GLN A 135 21.87 30.82 22.00
CA GLN A 135 23.17 31.45 22.19
C GLN A 135 23.37 32.62 21.24
N THR A 136 24.14 33.62 21.68
CA THR A 136 24.60 34.68 20.80
C THR A 136 25.69 34.17 19.84
N SER A 137 25.91 34.86 18.71
CA SER A 137 26.91 34.48 17.70
C SER A 137 28.32 34.21 18.29
N PRO A 138 28.84 35.09 19.19
CA PRO A 138 30.15 34.87 19.82
C PRO A 138 30.17 33.70 20.80
N GLU A 139 29.12 33.52 21.61
CA GLU A 139 28.98 32.40 22.54
C GLU A 139 28.96 31.07 21.80
N PHE A 140 28.26 31.03 20.66
CA PHE A 140 28.17 29.86 19.81
C PHE A 140 29.51 29.48 19.19
N LEU A 141 30.26 30.45 18.65
CA LEU A 141 31.61 30.23 18.14
C LEU A 141 32.57 29.74 19.24
N ALA A 142 32.47 30.30 20.46
CA ALA A 142 33.24 29.84 21.61
C ALA A 142 32.87 28.41 22.05
N ALA A 143 31.59 28.04 21.96
CA ALA A 143 31.13 26.68 22.28
C ALA A 143 31.65 25.66 21.25
N ILE A 144 31.70 26.04 19.98
CA ILE A 144 32.20 25.20 18.89
C ILE A 144 33.72 25.05 18.94
N SER A 145 34.46 26.11 19.28
CA SER A 145 35.93 26.06 19.40
C SER A 145 36.40 25.07 20.45
N GLY A 146 35.65 24.90 21.55
CA GLY A 146 35.93 23.91 22.60
C GLY A 146 35.54 22.47 22.27
N SER A 147 34.79 22.23 21.19
CA SER A 147 34.25 20.90 20.87
C SER A 147 35.09 20.15 19.85
N LYS A 148 35.33 18.85 20.07
CA LYS A 148 36.07 17.98 19.12
C LYS A 148 35.26 17.56 17.90
N LEU A 149 34.00 17.98 17.82
CA LEU A 149 33.06 17.57 16.77
C LEU A 149 33.19 18.39 15.49
N PHE A 150 33.87 19.54 15.55
CA PHE A 150 34.15 20.38 14.38
C PHE A 150 35.64 20.33 14.06
N ASN A 151 35.96 20.23 12.77
CA ASN A 151 37.33 20.41 12.30
C ASN A 151 37.65 21.92 12.19
N GLU A 152 38.92 22.27 11.97
CA GLU A 152 39.32 23.69 11.90
C GLU A 152 38.73 24.42 10.68
N SER A 153 38.54 23.71 9.56
CA SER A 153 37.89 24.26 8.37
C SER A 153 36.41 24.60 8.60
N ASP A 154 35.68 23.77 9.32
CA ASP A 154 34.26 23.97 9.65
C ASP A 154 34.10 25.19 10.55
N ARG A 155 35.02 25.38 11.51
CA ARG A 155 35.04 26.55 12.41
C ARG A 155 35.26 27.83 11.63
N SER A 156 36.25 27.84 10.75
CA SER A 156 36.56 29.00 9.90
C SER A 156 35.39 29.35 8.99
N LEU A 157 34.82 28.35 8.32
CA LEU A 157 33.70 28.53 7.40
C LEU A 157 32.44 29.04 8.12
N LEU A 158 32.13 28.49 9.30
CA LEU A 158 31.01 28.93 10.12
C LEU A 158 31.23 30.33 10.70
N GLY A 159 32.47 30.68 11.08
CA GLY A 159 32.84 32.03 11.51
C GLY A 159 32.58 33.06 10.42
N HIS A 160 33.09 32.81 9.20
CA HIS A 160 32.84 33.67 8.04
C HIS A 160 31.35 33.81 7.70
N PHE A 161 30.59 32.71 7.79
CA PHE A 161 29.14 32.76 7.58
C PHE A 161 28.43 33.67 8.60
N LEU A 162 28.75 33.52 9.89
CA LEU A 162 28.12 34.29 10.96
C LEU A 162 28.49 35.77 10.89
N GLU A 163 29.75 36.08 10.60
CA GLU A 163 30.21 37.46 10.40
C GLU A 163 29.44 38.16 9.27
N LYS A 164 29.27 37.51 8.11
CA LYS A 164 28.47 38.04 7.00
C LYS A 164 27.00 38.23 7.39
N CYS A 165 26.42 37.25 8.08
CA CYS A 165 25.06 37.36 8.61
C CYS A 165 24.90 38.59 9.52
N ASP A 166 25.85 38.84 10.41
CA ASP A 166 25.80 39.97 11.35
C ASP A 166 26.01 41.32 10.64
N MET A 167 26.87 41.39 9.63
CA MET A 167 27.01 42.56 8.75
C MET A 167 25.69 42.92 8.06
N ILE A 168 24.98 41.94 7.50
CA ILE A 168 23.69 42.18 6.83
C ILE A 168 22.62 42.59 7.84
N LYS A 169 22.57 41.94 9.01
CA LYS A 169 21.53 42.16 10.01
C LYS A 169 21.68 43.46 10.79
N PHE A 170 22.91 43.85 11.11
CA PHE A 170 23.17 44.96 12.03
C PHE A 170 23.90 46.13 11.38
N ALA A 171 24.77 45.89 10.39
CA ALA A 171 25.54 46.96 9.76
C ALA A 171 24.81 47.64 8.59
N ARG A 172 23.54 47.27 8.30
CA ARG A 172 22.75 47.76 7.16
C ARG A 172 23.54 47.79 5.85
N MET A 173 24.34 46.75 5.64
CA MET A 173 25.04 46.58 4.38
C MET A 173 24.00 46.44 3.26
N ASP A 174 24.18 47.21 2.18
CA ASP A 174 23.40 47.05 0.95
C ASP A 174 23.80 45.73 0.29
N ALA A 175 23.29 44.63 0.83
CA ALA A 175 23.56 43.31 0.35
C ALA A 175 22.86 43.10 -0.99
N THR A 176 23.59 42.52 -1.93
CA THR A 176 23.14 42.22 -3.27
C THR A 176 22.66 40.77 -3.36
N SER A 177 22.00 40.41 -4.46
CA SER A 177 21.65 39.01 -4.74
C SER A 177 22.89 38.10 -4.86
N ALA A 178 24.05 38.65 -5.19
CA ALA A 178 25.32 37.93 -5.18
C ALA A 178 25.73 37.54 -3.75
N ASP A 179 25.60 38.47 -2.79
CA ASP A 179 25.90 38.21 -1.38
C ASP A 179 24.95 37.15 -0.78
N ASN A 180 23.66 37.21 -1.13
CA ASN A 180 22.70 36.18 -0.76
C ASN A 180 23.08 34.80 -1.34
N SER A 181 23.53 34.75 -2.61
CA SER A 181 23.99 33.50 -3.21
C SER A 181 25.18 32.93 -2.44
N GLU A 182 26.18 33.76 -2.16
CA GLU A 182 27.38 33.35 -1.42
C GLU A 182 27.06 32.90 0.02
N LEU A 183 26.09 33.54 0.66
CA LEU A 183 25.63 33.19 1.99
C LEU A 183 24.95 31.80 2.04
N VAL A 184 24.17 31.45 1.02
CA VAL A 184 23.59 30.10 0.91
C VAL A 184 24.62 29.05 0.49
N GLU A 185 25.52 29.37 -0.44
CA GLU A 185 26.57 28.43 -0.87
C GLU A 185 27.52 28.10 0.29
N SER A 186 27.90 29.08 1.12
CA SER A 186 28.67 28.82 2.34
C SER A 186 27.91 27.93 3.34
N ALA A 187 26.63 28.20 3.58
CA ALA A 187 25.80 27.33 4.43
C ALA A 187 25.68 25.89 3.87
N LEU A 188 25.54 25.74 2.56
CA LEU A 188 25.50 24.42 1.90
C LEU A 188 26.83 23.68 2.05
N ALA A 189 27.96 24.35 1.82
CA ALA A 189 29.29 23.76 1.98
C ALA A 189 29.52 23.27 3.41
N PHE A 190 29.07 24.02 4.42
CA PHE A 190 29.13 23.60 5.82
C PHE A 190 28.34 22.30 6.07
N VAL A 191 27.08 22.26 5.64
CA VAL A 191 26.19 21.11 5.88
C VAL A 191 26.68 19.87 5.12
N GLN A 192 27.28 20.04 3.94
CA GLN A 192 27.91 18.95 3.19
C GLN A 192 29.20 18.46 3.84
N GLY A 193 30.06 19.37 4.33
CA GLY A 193 31.31 19.04 5.02
C GLY A 193 31.08 18.28 6.34
N GLY A 194 30.06 18.65 7.10
CA GLY A 194 29.68 17.98 8.36
C GLY A 194 29.08 16.58 8.22
N GLN A 195 29.02 16.02 6.99
CA GLN A 195 28.59 14.65 6.70
C GLN A 195 29.75 13.65 6.63
N ALA A 196 31.00 14.13 6.58
CA ALA A 196 32.23 13.33 6.51
C ALA A 196 32.77 13.01 7.91
#